data_AF-A0A7X1LTA7-F1
#
_entry.id   AF-A0A7X1LTA7-F1
#
_cell.length_a   1.000
_cell.length_b   1.000
_cell.length_c   1.000
_cell.angle_alpha   90.00
_cell.angle_beta   90.00
_cell.angle_gamma   90.00
#
_symmetry.space_group_name_H-M   'P 1'
#
loop_
_entity.id
_entity.type
_entity.pdbx_description
1 polymer ?
#
loop_
_entity_poly.entity_id
_entity_poly.type
_entity_poly.pdbx_seq_one_letter_code
_entity_poly.pdbx_strand_id
1 'polypeptide(L)'
;MTGFRLRAALLLAAVPLAAATAAAVLKAGHWRLYADRHRLELTPRPRRSCPDCRGAGGWWVGGANPEMEACGCWSDRRELRVRLWPVPAWPDNEPPF
;
A
#
# COMPACT_ATOMS: atom_id res chain seq x y z
N MET A 1 4.78 -23.16 32.74
CA MET A 1 3.77 -23.35 31.68
C MET A 1 2.70 -22.25 31.60
N THR A 2 2.51 -21.41 32.62
CA THR A 2 1.48 -20.34 32.66
C THR A 2 1.83 -19.08 31.85
N GLY A 3 3.10 -18.66 31.83
CA GLY A 3 3.53 -17.45 31.09
C GLY A 3 3.37 -17.52 29.57
N PHE A 4 3.49 -18.72 28.98
CA PHE A 4 3.29 -18.92 27.54
C PHE A 4 1.81 -18.76 27.14
N ARG A 5 0.89 -19.21 28.01
CA ARG A 5 -0.57 -19.10 27.79
C ARG A 5 -1.06 -17.66 27.91
N LEU A 6 -0.52 -16.91 28.87
CA LEU A 6 -0.81 -15.48 29.05
C LEU A 6 -0.32 -14.64 27.86
N ARG A 7 0.90 -14.89 27.38
CA ARG A 7 1.43 -14.24 26.17
C ARG A 7 0.63 -14.58 24.93
N ALA A 8 0.26 -15.86 24.74
CA ALA A 8 -0.57 -16.26 23.62
C ALA A 8 -1.95 -15.59 23.66
N ALA A 9 -2.60 -15.53 24.83
CA ALA A 9 -3.88 -14.84 25.00
C ALA A 9 -3.79 -13.34 24.71
N LEU A 10 -2.73 -12.67 25.17
CA LEU A 10 -2.48 -11.26 24.88
C LEU A 10 -2.25 -11.01 23.38
N LEU A 11 -1.48 -11.87 22.71
CA LEU A 11 -1.28 -11.78 21.26
C LEU A 11 -2.59 -11.98 20.50
N LEU A 12 -3.41 -12.97 20.89
CA LEU A 12 -4.71 -13.22 20.30
C LEU A 12 -5.66 -12.03 20.43
N ALA A 13 -5.56 -11.24 21.50
CA ALA A 13 -6.35 -10.02 21.68
C ALA A 13 -5.75 -8.80 20.94
N ALA A 14 -4.42 -8.67 20.92
CA ALA A 14 -3.73 -7.51 20.35
C ALA A 14 -3.71 -7.52 18.81
N VAL A 15 -3.58 -8.69 18.18
CA VAL A 15 -3.55 -8.83 16.71
C VAL A 15 -4.80 -8.26 16.02
N PRO A 16 -6.04 -8.61 16.42
CA PRO A 16 -7.22 -8.06 15.75
C PRO A 16 -7.37 -6.55 15.96
N LEU A 17 -6.97 -6.03 17.12
CA LEU A 17 -6.95 -4.58 17.37
C LEU A 17 -5.98 -3.86 16.44
N ALA A 18 -4.77 -4.39 16.29
CA ALA A 18 -3.75 -3.85 15.38
C ALA A 18 -4.21 -3.93 13.90
N ALA A 19 -4.87 -5.02 13.51
CA ALA A 19 -5.41 -5.16 12.17
C ALA A 19 -6.51 -4.13 11.88
N ALA A 20 -7.43 -3.90 12.83
CA ALA A 20 -8.49 -2.92 12.70
C ALA A 20 -7.96 -1.49 12.59
N THR A 21 -6.97 -1.13 13.43
CA THR A 21 -6.34 0.20 13.36
C THR A 21 -5.58 0.41 12.05
N ALA A 22 -4.82 -0.59 11.59
CA ALA A 22 -4.16 -0.53 10.29
C ALA A 22 -5.16 -0.33 9.14
N ALA A 23 -6.26 -1.08 9.12
CA ALA A 23 -7.30 -0.93 8.11
C ALA A 23 -7.94 0.47 8.13
N ALA A 24 -8.19 1.02 9.31
CA ALA A 24 -8.73 2.38 9.46
C ALA A 24 -7.74 3.43 8.92
N VAL A 25 -6.45 3.31 9.24
CA VAL A 25 -5.39 4.20 8.74
C VAL A 25 -5.27 4.11 7.22
N LEU A 26 -5.26 2.91 6.65
CA LEU A 26 -5.20 2.72 5.19
C LEU A 26 -6.40 3.36 4.49
N LYS A 27 -7.61 3.17 5.05
CA LYS A 27 -8.84 3.71 4.49
C LYS A 27 -8.88 5.24 4.56
N ALA A 28 -8.58 5.81 5.72
CA ALA A 28 -8.56 7.27 5.92
C ALA A 28 -7.43 7.94 5.11
N GLY A 29 -6.28 7.27 5.02
CA GLY A 29 -5.13 7.74 4.26
C GLY A 29 -5.28 7.56 2.75
N HIS A 30 -6.26 6.79 2.28
CA HIS A 30 -6.41 6.35 0.89
C HIS A 30 -5.15 5.62 0.39
N TRP A 31 -4.72 4.62 1.15
CA TRP A 31 -3.62 3.74 0.79
C TRP A 31 -4.14 2.33 0.51
N ARG A 32 -3.43 1.63 -0.37
CA ARG A 32 -3.58 0.20 -0.58
C ARG A 32 -2.32 -0.48 -0.07
N LEU A 33 -2.50 -1.46 0.81
CA LEU A 33 -1.44 -2.35 1.23
C LEU A 33 -1.45 -3.60 0.36
N TYR A 34 -0.31 -3.94 -0.20
CA TYR A 34 -0.01 -5.23 -0.79
C TYR A 34 1.04 -5.93 0.08
N ALA A 35 0.80 -7.19 0.40
CA ALA A 35 1.68 -7.99 1.23
C ALA A 35 1.82 -9.39 0.64
N ASP A 36 3.06 -9.80 0.38
CA ASP A 36 3.41 -11.17 0.04
C ASP A 36 4.67 -11.60 0.82
N ARG A 37 5.13 -12.82 0.58
CA ARG A 37 6.32 -13.38 1.24
C ARG A 37 7.62 -12.61 0.97
N HIS A 38 7.65 -11.76 -0.05
CA HIS A 38 8.83 -11.09 -0.56
C HIS A 38 8.81 -9.58 -0.32
N ARG A 39 7.63 -8.96 -0.26
CA ARG A 39 7.46 -7.52 -0.11
C ARG A 39 6.20 -7.11 0.64
N LEU A 40 6.32 -5.96 1.29
CA LEU A 40 5.22 -5.11 1.69
C LEU A 40 5.27 -3.85 0.84
N GLU A 41 4.14 -3.44 0.30
CA GLU A 41 4.03 -2.27 -0.57
C GLU A 41 2.80 -1.46 -0.20
N LEU A 42 3.00 -0.16 0.02
CA LEU A 42 1.95 0.82 0.26
C LEU A 42 1.88 1.75 -0.95
N THR A 43 0.79 1.64 -1.70
CA THR A 43 0.52 2.49 -2.87
C THR A 43 -0.60 3.49 -2.55
N PRO A 44 -0.44 4.77 -2.90
CA PRO A 44 -1.49 5.75 -2.74
C PRO A 44 -2.64 5.43 -3.70
N ARG A 45 -3.86 5.76 -3.30
CA ARG A 45 -5.08 5.59 -4.10
C ARG A 45 -5.74 6.95 -4.31
N PRO A 46 -6.35 7.17 -5.48
CA PRO A 46 -7.05 8.41 -5.73
C PRO A 46 -8.25 8.59 -4.79
N ARG A 47 -8.42 9.82 -4.31
CA ARG A 47 -9.51 10.18 -3.40
C ARG A 47 -10.78 10.43 -4.20
N ARG A 48 -11.89 9.77 -3.84
CA ARG A 48 -13.21 10.05 -4.44
C ARG A 48 -13.65 11.50 -4.26
N SER A 49 -13.24 12.14 -3.17
CA SER A 49 -13.53 13.54 -2.86
C SER A 49 -12.58 14.55 -3.50
N CYS A 50 -11.58 14.11 -4.29
CA CYS A 50 -10.71 15.05 -4.99
C CYS A 50 -11.53 15.87 -6.01
N PRO A 51 -11.47 17.21 -5.97
CA PRO A 51 -12.22 18.05 -6.90
C PRO A 51 -11.77 17.86 -8.35
N ASP A 52 -10.47 17.59 -8.55
CA ASP A 52 -9.85 17.51 -9.88
C ASP A 52 -10.16 16.18 -10.55
N CYS A 53 -9.82 15.05 -9.91
CA CYS A 53 -9.96 13.73 -10.52
C CYS A 53 -11.18 12.93 -10.05
N ARG A 54 -11.88 13.34 -8.98
CA ARG A 54 -13.07 12.65 -8.42
C ARG A 54 -12.90 11.14 -8.22
N GLY A 55 -11.68 10.72 -7.85
CA GLY A 55 -11.33 9.31 -7.68
C GLY A 55 -10.89 8.56 -8.93
N ALA A 56 -10.85 9.20 -10.11
CA ALA A 56 -10.34 8.61 -11.34
C ALA A 56 -8.79 8.50 -11.36
N GLY A 57 -8.09 9.34 -10.60
CA GLY A 57 -6.63 9.32 -10.48
C GLY A 57 -5.86 10.09 -11.54
N GLY A 58 -6.54 10.82 -12.43
CA GLY A 58 -5.91 11.48 -13.58
C GLY A 58 -6.31 10.78 -14.87
N TRP A 59 -6.07 11.41 -16.01
CA TRP A 59 -6.42 10.82 -17.30
C TRP A 59 -5.24 9.96 -17.79
N TRP A 60 -5.45 8.65 -17.66
CA TRP A 60 -4.67 7.47 -18.10
C TRP A 60 -3.30 7.18 -17.48
N VAL A 61 -3.35 6.34 -16.45
CA VAL A 61 -2.29 5.40 -16.01
C VAL A 61 -2.21 4.23 -17.00
N GLY A 62 -1.32 4.28 -18.00
CA GLY A 62 -0.97 3.07 -18.79
C GLY A 62 -0.66 3.27 -20.27
N GLY A 63 0.19 4.23 -20.64
CA GLY A 63 0.70 4.35 -22.02
C GLY A 63 1.99 5.16 -22.10
N ALA A 64 2.74 4.96 -23.19
CA ALA A 64 4.09 5.47 -23.46
C ALA A 64 4.21 7.01 -23.64
N ASN A 65 3.30 7.81 -23.07
CA ASN A 65 3.25 9.26 -23.28
C ASN A 65 3.39 10.03 -21.95
N PRO A 66 4.57 10.59 -21.64
CA PRO A 66 4.90 11.17 -20.33
C PRO A 66 4.30 12.56 -20.04
N GLU A 67 3.50 13.13 -20.95
CA GLU A 67 2.96 14.49 -20.83
C GLU A 67 1.57 14.56 -20.16
N MET A 68 1.08 13.47 -19.55
CA MET A 68 -0.22 13.43 -18.85
C MET A 68 -0.02 13.24 -17.33
N GLU A 69 -0.10 14.33 -16.57
CA GLU A 69 0.22 14.34 -15.14
C GLU A 69 -0.83 13.59 -14.29
N ALA A 70 -0.35 12.72 -13.39
CA ALA A 70 -1.16 12.14 -12.34
C ALA A 70 -1.76 13.25 -11.47
N CYS A 71 -2.99 13.06 -10.98
CA CYS A 71 -3.65 14.08 -10.18
C CYS A 71 -2.90 14.32 -8.85
N GLY A 72 -2.62 15.61 -8.55
CA GLY A 72 -2.00 16.13 -7.32
C GLY A 72 -2.47 15.48 -6.02
N CYS A 73 -3.73 15.05 -5.96
CA CYS A 73 -4.29 14.41 -4.77
C CYS A 73 -3.60 13.09 -4.37
N TRP A 74 -2.84 12.47 -5.29
CA TRP A 74 -2.05 11.28 -5.03
C TRP A 74 -0.68 11.26 -5.73
N SER A 75 -0.43 12.06 -6.77
CA SER A 75 0.86 12.12 -7.47
C SER A 75 2.03 12.50 -6.56
N ASP A 76 1.79 13.38 -5.59
CA ASP A 76 2.83 13.85 -4.67
C ASP A 76 3.07 12.87 -3.50
N ARG A 77 2.28 11.79 -3.43
CA ARG A 77 2.38 10.80 -2.35
C ARG A 77 3.35 9.71 -2.74
N ARG A 78 4.34 9.48 -1.88
CA ARG A 78 5.38 8.47 -2.11
C ARG A 78 4.85 7.06 -1.90
N GLU A 79 5.13 6.18 -2.84
CA GLU A 79 5.03 4.74 -2.63
C GLU A 79 6.09 4.29 -1.62
N LEU A 80 5.70 3.41 -0.70
CA LEU A 80 6.62 2.82 0.27
C LEU A 80 6.71 1.31 0.04
N ARG A 81 7.93 0.81 -0.15
CA ARG A 81 8.18 -0.61 -0.39
C ARG A 81 9.25 -1.12 0.57
N VAL A 82 8.90 -2.17 1.30
CA VAL A 82 9.82 -2.91 2.18
C VAL A 82 9.99 -4.30 1.60
N ARG A 83 11.23 -4.72 1.34
CA ARG A 83 11.55 -6.09 0.91
C ARG A 83 11.72 -6.96 2.16
N LEU A 84 10.93 -8.02 2.26
CA LEU A 84 10.95 -8.96 3.39
C LEU A 84 11.91 -10.14 3.14
N TRP A 85 12.06 -10.53 1.89
CA TRP A 85 12.99 -11.58 1.47
C TRP A 85 13.83 -11.08 0.29
N PRO A 86 15.12 -11.45 0.17
CA PRO A 86 15.86 -11.24 -1.06
C PRO A 86 15.21 -12.06 -2.16
N VAL A 87 14.35 -11.43 -2.96
CA VAL A 87 14.04 -11.93 -4.28
C VAL A 87 15.38 -12.03 -5.00
N PRO A 88 15.76 -13.19 -5.59
CA PRO A 88 16.88 -13.22 -6.52
C PRO A 88 16.71 -12.03 -7.46
N ALA A 89 17.79 -11.30 -7.74
CA ALA A 89 17.76 -10.23 -8.73
C ALA A 89 17.37 -10.86 -10.08
N TRP A 90 16.07 -11.01 -10.32
CA TRP A 90 15.55 -11.27 -11.63
C TRP A 90 15.79 -9.98 -12.40
N PRO A 91 16.43 -10.04 -13.57
CA PRO A 91 16.78 -8.86 -14.33
C PRO A 91 15.47 -8.12 -14.61
N ASP A 92 15.44 -6.86 -14.19
CA ASP A 92 14.67 -5.81 -14.83
C ASP A 92 13.29 -6.26 -15.34
N ASN A 93 12.38 -6.55 -14.41
CA ASN A 93 10.95 -6.35 -14.66
C ASN A 93 10.60 -4.86 -14.50
N GLU A 94 11.45 -3.98 -15.04
CA GLU A 94 11.01 -2.73 -15.63
C GLU A 94 9.97 -3.15 -16.69
N PRO A 95 8.68 -2.74 -16.58
CA PRO A 95 7.75 -3.03 -17.65
C PRO A 95 8.30 -2.32 -18.90
N PRO A 96 8.47 -3.01 -20.04
CA PRO A 96 8.74 -2.29 -21.25
C PRO A 96 7.43 -1.59 -21.60
N PHE A 97 7.46 -0.25 -21.57
CA PHE A 97 6.44 0.70 -22.04
C PHE A 97 5.04 0.64 -21.39
#